data_AF-A0AAD2HN63-F1
#
_entry.id   AF-A0AAD2HN63-F1
#
_cell.length_a   1.000
_cell.length_b   1.000
_cell.length_c   1.000
_cell.angle_alpha   90.00
_cell.angle_beta   90.00
_cell.angle_gamma   90.00
#
_symmetry.space_group_name_H-M   'P 1'
#
loop_
_entity.id
_entity.type
_entity.pdbx_description
1 polymer ?
#
loop_
_entity_poly.entity_id
_entity_poly.type
_entity_poly.pdbx_seq_one_letter_code
_entity_poly.pdbx_strand_id
1 'polypeptide(L)'
;MMARNAALMGALGLKQAAVKAMGPDGLVEKAKKPTKRKMPSKELAPEKRRQSSRLQSDSLMSDSSMDVDQADVGDRSGLQDGGDFASMDVDEAGAGSGVSGDAEDLAPLNSEANAPSPKTLDNATLADEGGSEGGTIAGGAAKPDSDAPEPHSPPAPDPQVPTTRPRCPDKAAVWFQNAHKKFMAVDLGPDFDAVVTAWMRVEDASRYAAGDEGISSNHRPAAVTTWIRRKRTKIPSIPDTDAYPMQWEKWWTTLQPEWRVADTVGGAGWSRVEYGAGGREWGPLYRWGPNGAQNLVAAFYFWGLRLRESSTSNQIAVWNEAVQDLGWMLEGLASFYELWKKLLVVLLTLYLCSLCT
;
A
#
# COMPACT_ATOMS: atom_id res chain seq x y z
N MET A 1 -26.77 23.81 28.05
CA MET A 1 -25.56 22.96 27.92
C MET A 1 -25.46 22.28 26.55
N MET A 2 -26.55 21.68 26.01
CA MET A 2 -26.62 21.14 24.64
C MET A 2 -26.11 22.09 23.53
N ALA A 3 -26.48 23.37 23.56
CA ALA A 3 -26.00 24.37 22.60
C ALA A 3 -24.48 24.62 22.67
N ARG A 4 -23.89 24.44 23.86
CA ARG A 4 -22.46 24.65 24.10
C ARG A 4 -21.64 23.44 23.63
N ASN A 5 -22.19 22.23 23.77
CA ASN A 5 -21.62 21.01 23.19
C ASN A 5 -21.75 21.01 21.66
N ALA A 6 -22.88 21.48 21.11
CA ALA A 6 -23.03 21.65 19.66
C ALA A 6 -22.03 22.67 19.09
N ALA A 7 -21.79 23.78 19.80
CA ALA A 7 -20.77 24.76 19.43
C ALA A 7 -19.34 24.19 19.53
N LEU A 8 -19.03 23.39 20.55
CA LEU A 8 -17.73 22.72 20.68
C LEU A 8 -17.50 21.70 19.55
N MET A 9 -18.53 20.91 19.19
CA MET A 9 -18.45 19.95 18.10
C MET A 9 -18.36 20.63 16.73
N GLY A 10 -19.06 21.75 16.54
CA GLY A 10 -18.92 22.60 15.36
C GLY A 10 -17.54 23.25 15.25
N ALA A 11 -16.97 23.71 16.37
CA ALA A 11 -15.62 24.28 16.42
C ALA A 11 -14.51 23.26 16.16
N LEU A 12 -14.76 21.98 16.43
CA LEU A 12 -13.85 20.87 16.12
C LEU A 12 -13.98 20.38 14.67
N GLY A 13 -14.77 21.04 13.82
CA GLY A 13 -14.96 20.66 12.41
C GLY A 13 -15.70 19.34 12.21
N LEU A 14 -16.38 18.84 13.25
CA LEU A 14 -17.01 17.53 13.20
C LEU A 14 -18.37 17.58 12.54
N LYS A 15 -18.41 17.09 11.29
CA LYS A 15 -19.68 16.84 10.59
C LYS A 15 -20.52 15.85 11.41
N GLN A 16 -21.80 16.18 11.61
CA GLN A 16 -22.80 15.34 12.31
C GLN A 16 -22.82 13.87 11.83
N ALA A 17 -22.42 13.60 10.58
CA ALA A 17 -22.34 12.27 10.00
C ALA A 17 -21.35 11.34 10.73
N ALA A 18 -20.19 11.84 11.19
CA ALA A 18 -19.20 11.04 11.91
C ALA A 18 -19.71 10.63 13.31
N VAL A 19 -20.48 11.52 13.95
CA VAL A 19 -21.12 11.25 15.25
C VAL A 19 -22.23 10.20 15.11
N LYS A 20 -23.03 10.27 14.04
CA LYS A 20 -24.12 9.31 13.77
C LYS A 20 -23.62 7.90 13.47
N ALA A 21 -22.46 7.75 12.82
CA ALA A 21 -21.88 6.45 12.51
C ALA A 21 -21.36 5.68 13.74
N MET A 22 -21.12 6.36 14.87
CA MET A 22 -20.48 5.78 16.06
C MET A 22 -21.36 5.76 17.32
N GLY A 23 -22.59 6.30 17.24
CA GLY A 23 -23.56 6.20 18.33
C GLY A 23 -24.07 4.76 18.53
N PRO A 24 -24.58 4.42 19.72
CA PRO A 24 -25.09 3.07 20.02
C PRO A 24 -26.18 2.62 19.03
N ASP A 25 -26.99 3.54 18.49
CA ASP A 25 -28.01 3.24 17.48
C ASP A 25 -27.41 2.81 16.12
N GLY A 26 -26.24 3.34 15.75
CA GLY A 26 -25.53 2.97 14.52
C GLY A 26 -24.97 1.55 14.55
N LEU A 27 -24.73 1.00 15.75
CA LEU A 27 -24.29 -0.39 15.95
C LEU A 27 -25.46 -1.38 16.03
N VAL A 28 -26.69 -0.92 16.31
CA VAL A 28 -27.86 -1.80 16.49
C VAL A 28 -28.70 -1.93 15.21
N GLU A 29 -28.68 -0.96 14.28
CA GLU A 29 -29.62 -0.93 13.15
C GLU A 29 -29.29 -1.86 11.94
N LYS A 30 -28.22 -2.65 11.98
CA LYS A 30 -27.82 -3.54 10.86
C LYS A 30 -27.96 -5.04 11.08
N ALA A 31 -28.65 -5.49 12.12
CA ALA A 31 -29.12 -6.87 12.22
C ALA A 31 -30.44 -7.08 11.43
N LYS A 32 -30.45 -6.76 10.13
CA LYS A 32 -31.56 -7.19 9.25
C LYS A 32 -31.49 -8.71 9.12
N LYS A 33 -32.47 -9.40 9.72
CA LYS A 33 -32.71 -10.84 9.56
C LYS A 33 -32.59 -11.23 8.08
N PRO A 34 -31.91 -12.34 7.74
CA PRO A 34 -31.84 -12.81 6.36
C PRO A 34 -33.25 -13.14 5.87
N THR A 35 -33.76 -12.33 4.95
CA THR A 35 -34.97 -12.61 4.18
C THR A 35 -34.73 -13.93 3.44
N LYS A 36 -35.45 -14.99 3.84
CA LYS A 36 -35.45 -16.28 3.15
C LYS A 36 -35.83 -16.06 1.68
N ARG A 37 -34.82 -16.02 0.80
CA ARG A 37 -35.04 -16.15 -0.64
C ARG A 37 -35.52 -17.57 -0.90
N LYS A 38 -36.80 -17.67 -1.27
CA LYS A 38 -37.43 -18.88 -1.80
C LYS A 38 -36.75 -19.21 -3.12
N MET A 39 -35.85 -20.20 -3.11
CA MET A 39 -35.24 -20.75 -4.32
C MET A 39 -36.34 -21.40 -5.17
N PRO A 40 -36.44 -21.12 -6.48
CA PRO A 40 -37.32 -21.88 -7.37
C PRO A 40 -36.74 -23.29 -7.53
N SER A 41 -37.57 -24.29 -7.21
CA SER A 41 -37.28 -25.70 -7.44
C SER A 41 -36.98 -25.93 -8.92
N LYS A 42 -35.71 -26.19 -9.25
CA LYS A 42 -35.33 -26.78 -10.53
C LYS A 42 -35.44 -28.29 -10.42
N GLU A 43 -36.43 -28.78 -11.15
CA GLU A 43 -36.72 -30.14 -11.55
C GLU A 43 -35.45 -30.87 -12.02
N LEU A 44 -35.14 -32.00 -11.37
CA LEU A 44 -34.04 -32.89 -11.75
C LEU A 44 -34.45 -33.72 -12.97
N ALA A 45 -33.71 -33.58 -14.06
CA ALA A 45 -33.67 -34.56 -15.14
C ALA A 45 -32.66 -35.69 -14.81
N PRO A 46 -32.89 -36.93 -15.27
CA PRO A 46 -32.15 -38.10 -14.81
C PRO A 46 -30.77 -38.24 -15.48
N GLU A 47 -29.78 -38.52 -14.63
CA GLU A 47 -28.38 -38.68 -14.95
C GLU A 47 -28.09 -40.01 -15.66
N LYS A 48 -27.55 -39.93 -16.88
CA LYS A 48 -27.10 -41.08 -17.66
C LYS A 48 -25.81 -41.65 -17.09
N ARG A 49 -25.96 -42.75 -16.38
CA ARG A 49 -24.95 -43.71 -15.91
C ARG A 49 -24.00 -44.12 -17.05
N ARG A 50 -22.81 -43.52 -17.11
CA ARG A 50 -21.68 -44.04 -17.90
C ARG A 50 -20.90 -45.04 -17.04
N GLN A 51 -20.97 -46.31 -17.42
CA GLN A 51 -20.09 -47.37 -16.94
C GLN A 51 -18.67 -47.07 -17.43
N SER A 52 -17.70 -47.02 -16.51
CA SER A 52 -16.28 -47.03 -16.84
C SER A 52 -15.71 -48.37 -16.40
N SER A 53 -15.23 -49.11 -17.39
CA SER A 53 -14.58 -50.40 -17.29
C SER A 53 -13.28 -50.30 -16.50
N ARG A 54 -13.23 -51.09 -15.42
CA ARG A 54 -12.07 -51.31 -14.56
C ARG A 54 -11.14 -52.30 -15.28
N LEU A 55 -10.04 -51.80 -15.86
CA LEU A 55 -8.93 -52.65 -16.28
C LEU A 55 -8.04 -52.93 -15.06
N GLN A 56 -7.93 -54.21 -14.73
CA GLN A 56 -6.93 -54.76 -13.83
C GLN A 56 -5.57 -54.70 -14.54
N SER A 57 -4.55 -54.22 -13.85
CA SER A 57 -3.16 -54.43 -14.24
C SER A 57 -2.43 -55.01 -13.04
N ASP A 58 -2.09 -56.28 -13.17
CA ASP A 58 -1.27 -57.06 -12.26
C ASP A 58 0.11 -56.41 -12.09
N SER A 59 0.61 -56.41 -10.85
CA SER A 59 1.98 -56.03 -10.52
C SER A 59 2.56 -57.11 -9.61
N LEU A 60 3.39 -57.97 -10.20
CA LEU A 60 4.29 -58.90 -9.54
C LEU A 60 5.61 -58.91 -10.31
N MET A 61 6.71 -59.12 -9.57
CA MET A 61 8.10 -59.35 -10.01
C MET A 61 8.85 -58.06 -10.42
N SER A 62 10.09 -57.78 -10.02
CA SER A 62 11.11 -58.56 -9.32
C SER A 62 12.14 -57.66 -8.65
N ASP A 63 12.68 -58.21 -7.59
CA ASP A 63 13.95 -57.92 -6.93
C ASP A 63 15.13 -57.98 -7.93
N SER A 64 16.05 -57.01 -7.88
CA SER A 64 17.38 -57.09 -8.49
C SER A 64 18.31 -56.00 -7.94
N SER A 65 19.04 -56.43 -6.92
CA SER A 65 20.37 -55.98 -6.53
C SER A 65 21.32 -55.81 -7.73
N MET A 66 21.95 -54.64 -7.87
CA MET A 66 23.24 -54.47 -8.54
C MET A 66 24.05 -53.37 -7.86
N ASP A 67 25.07 -53.79 -7.12
CA ASP A 67 26.30 -53.06 -6.88
C ASP A 67 27.06 -52.89 -8.21
N VAL A 68 27.51 -51.67 -8.55
CA VAL A 68 28.66 -51.45 -9.45
C VAL A 68 29.38 -50.16 -9.05
N ASP A 69 30.69 -50.24 -9.22
CA ASP A 69 31.80 -49.50 -8.69
C ASP A 69 31.98 -48.01 -9.05
N GLN A 70 32.92 -47.48 -8.27
CA GLN A 70 33.67 -46.25 -8.28
C GLN A 70 34.57 -46.04 -9.51
N ALA A 71 35.01 -44.78 -9.67
CA ALA A 71 35.89 -44.17 -10.70
C ALA A 71 35.11 -43.59 -11.89
N ASP A 72 35.46 -42.48 -12.55
CA ASP A 72 36.74 -41.81 -12.72
C ASP A 72 36.51 -40.36 -13.25
N VAL A 73 37.61 -39.62 -13.26
CA VAL A 73 37.92 -38.25 -13.69
C VAL A 73 37.44 -37.86 -15.11
N GLY A 74 37.18 -36.56 -15.31
CA GLY A 74 37.13 -35.90 -16.63
C GLY A 74 36.33 -34.60 -16.59
N ASP A 75 36.93 -33.47 -16.19
CA ASP A 75 37.51 -32.46 -17.10
C ASP A 75 36.68 -32.20 -18.36
N ARG A 76 36.07 -31.00 -18.43
CA ARG A 76 35.37 -30.53 -19.63
C ARG A 76 35.42 -29.01 -19.72
N SER A 77 36.56 -28.52 -20.16
CA SER A 77 36.73 -27.20 -20.75
C SER A 77 36.23 -27.17 -22.20
N GLY A 78 35.49 -26.13 -22.57
CA GLY A 78 35.35 -25.62 -23.94
C GLY A 78 34.16 -26.16 -24.74
N LEU A 79 33.25 -25.27 -25.16
CA LEU A 79 33.27 -24.72 -26.52
C LEU A 79 32.18 -23.67 -26.71
N GLN A 80 32.51 -22.68 -27.52
CA GLN A 80 31.64 -21.66 -28.10
C GLN A 80 30.44 -22.28 -28.84
N ASP A 81 29.31 -21.57 -28.89
CA ASP A 81 28.75 -21.21 -30.19
C ASP A 81 27.81 -20.01 -30.08
N GLY A 82 27.94 -19.10 -31.05
CA GLY A 82 27.11 -17.92 -31.23
C GLY A 82 25.81 -18.29 -31.92
N GLY A 83 24.71 -17.67 -31.49
CA GLY A 83 23.41 -17.78 -32.12
C GLY A 83 22.89 -16.39 -32.46
N ASP A 84 23.05 -16.04 -33.74
CA ASP A 84 22.39 -14.92 -34.41
C ASP A 84 20.88 -14.90 -34.11
N PHE A 85 20.40 -13.82 -33.49
CA PHE A 85 18.97 -13.51 -33.47
C PHE A 85 18.68 -12.54 -34.61
N ALA A 86 18.23 -13.12 -35.72
CA ALA A 86 17.77 -12.40 -36.90
C ALA A 86 16.53 -11.54 -36.58
N SER A 87 16.52 -10.38 -37.23
CA SER A 87 15.40 -9.45 -37.41
C SER A 87 14.06 -10.14 -37.56
N MET A 88 13.07 -9.65 -36.81
CA MET A 88 11.66 -9.88 -37.09
C MET A 88 11.13 -8.61 -37.77
N ASP A 89 11.03 -8.69 -39.10
CA ASP A 89 10.29 -7.76 -39.94
C ASP A 89 8.81 -7.81 -39.56
N VAL A 90 8.21 -6.64 -39.34
CA VAL A 90 6.77 -6.48 -39.12
C VAL A 90 6.19 -5.95 -40.43
N ASP A 91 5.62 -6.88 -41.21
CA ASP A 91 4.91 -6.53 -42.42
C ASP A 91 3.58 -5.82 -42.13
N GLU A 92 3.47 -4.73 -42.86
CA GLU A 92 2.37 -3.81 -43.03
C GLU A 92 1.29 -4.37 -43.98
N ALA A 93 0.12 -3.72 -43.93
CA ALA A 93 -0.99 -3.76 -44.90
C ALA A 93 -2.08 -4.83 -44.75
N GLY A 94 -3.33 -4.36 -44.83
CA GLY A 94 -4.43 -5.18 -45.35
C GLY A 94 -5.82 -4.85 -44.84
N ALA A 95 -6.43 -3.81 -45.40
CA ALA A 95 -7.83 -3.41 -45.19
C ALA A 95 -8.87 -4.44 -45.69
N GLY A 96 -10.12 -4.31 -45.21
CA GLY A 96 -11.30 -4.54 -46.06
C GLY A 96 -12.53 -5.23 -45.44
N SER A 97 -13.65 -4.50 -45.45
CA SER A 97 -15.07 -4.91 -45.44
C SER A 97 -15.61 -5.75 -44.26
N GLY A 98 -16.72 -5.43 -43.60
CA GLY A 98 -17.88 -4.62 -43.97
C GLY A 98 -19.13 -5.50 -43.94
N VAL A 99 -20.00 -5.35 -42.93
CA VAL A 99 -21.40 -5.80 -42.96
C VAL A 99 -22.27 -4.85 -42.15
N SER A 100 -23.35 -4.45 -42.82
CA SER A 100 -24.53 -3.63 -42.51
C SER A 100 -25.41 -4.12 -41.35
N GLY A 101 -26.20 -3.19 -40.79
CA GLY A 101 -27.41 -3.52 -40.01
C GLY A 101 -28.01 -2.37 -39.19
N ASP A 102 -28.69 -1.46 -39.88
CA ASP A 102 -29.95 -0.77 -39.58
C ASP A 102 -30.33 -0.23 -38.17
N ALA A 103 -30.58 1.09 -38.19
CA ALA A 103 -31.78 1.84 -37.78
C ALA A 103 -32.37 1.70 -36.35
N GLU A 104 -32.46 2.84 -35.64
CA GLU A 104 -33.68 3.63 -35.33
C GLU A 104 -33.24 4.83 -34.45
N ASP A 105 -33.32 6.06 -34.96
CA ASP A 105 -34.47 6.97 -34.85
C ASP A 105 -34.69 7.51 -33.42
N LEU A 106 -34.06 8.65 -33.08
CA LEU A 106 -34.63 9.67 -32.18
C LEU A 106 -34.05 11.06 -32.51
N ALA A 107 -34.97 11.99 -32.72
CA ALA A 107 -34.83 13.37 -33.16
C ALA A 107 -34.07 14.31 -32.17
N PRO A 108 -33.67 15.52 -32.63
CA PRO A 108 -32.80 16.42 -31.89
C PRO A 108 -33.58 17.43 -31.03
N LEU A 109 -33.07 17.73 -29.83
CA LEU A 109 -33.46 18.93 -29.08
C LEU A 109 -32.32 19.94 -29.08
N ASN A 110 -32.69 21.13 -29.54
CA ASN A 110 -31.88 22.32 -29.69
C ASN A 110 -31.94 23.19 -28.41
N SER A 111 -31.08 24.21 -28.39
CA SER A 111 -31.09 25.44 -27.57
C SER A 111 -30.39 25.48 -26.19
N GLU A 112 -29.19 26.06 -26.24
CA GLU A 112 -28.76 27.30 -25.54
C GLU A 112 -28.93 27.44 -24.03
N ALA A 113 -27.78 27.56 -23.33
CA ALA A 113 -27.54 28.63 -22.37
C ALA A 113 -26.03 28.83 -22.10
N ASN A 114 -25.52 29.95 -22.60
CA ASN A 114 -24.46 30.82 -22.09
C ASN A 114 -23.61 30.38 -20.89
N ALA A 115 -22.29 30.31 -21.10
CA ALA A 115 -21.29 30.71 -20.10
C ALA A 115 -20.00 31.25 -20.79
N PRO A 116 -19.40 32.34 -20.29
CA PRO A 116 -18.36 33.08 -21.00
C PRO A 116 -16.95 32.49 -20.84
N SER A 117 -16.20 32.52 -21.95
CA SER A 117 -14.77 32.18 -22.04
C SER A 117 -13.88 33.12 -21.21
N PRO A 118 -12.80 32.60 -20.56
CA PRO A 118 -11.78 33.42 -19.94
C PRO A 118 -10.84 34.01 -21.00
N LYS A 119 -10.45 35.26 -20.75
CA LYS A 119 -9.63 36.12 -21.60
C LYS A 119 -8.20 35.60 -21.74
N THR A 120 -7.73 35.64 -22.98
CA THR A 120 -6.34 35.69 -23.42
C THR A 120 -5.49 36.64 -22.57
N LEU A 121 -4.32 36.16 -22.15
CA LEU A 121 -3.27 36.98 -21.54
C LEU A 121 -2.07 36.93 -22.49
N ASP A 122 -1.68 38.13 -22.93
CA ASP A 122 -0.72 38.37 -23.98
C ASP A 122 0.71 37.99 -23.57
N ASN A 123 1.40 37.39 -24.53
CA ASN A 123 2.83 37.11 -24.52
C ASN A 123 3.57 38.34 -25.05
N ALA A 124 4.49 38.90 -24.26
CA ALA A 124 5.40 39.95 -24.70
C ALA A 124 6.87 39.54 -24.49
N THR A 125 7.44 39.01 -25.57
CA THR A 125 8.76 39.27 -26.18
C THR A 125 9.82 40.10 -25.41
N LEU A 126 10.96 39.44 -25.19
CA LEU A 126 12.38 39.82 -25.42
C LEU A 126 12.80 41.30 -25.29
N ALA A 127 13.74 41.56 -24.37
CA ALA A 127 15.14 41.90 -24.62
C ALA A 127 15.81 42.26 -23.28
N ASP A 128 17.05 41.84 -23.03
CA ASP A 128 18.19 42.76 -22.82
C ASP A 128 19.47 41.99 -22.45
N GLU A 129 20.58 42.63 -22.79
CA GLU A 129 21.94 42.15 -22.97
C GLU A 129 22.78 42.08 -21.67
N GLY A 130 23.89 41.32 -21.74
CA GLY A 130 25.19 41.95 -21.50
C GLY A 130 25.86 41.79 -20.12
N GLY A 131 27.03 41.14 -20.14
CA GLY A 131 28.17 41.42 -19.25
C GLY A 131 28.16 40.68 -17.90
N SER A 132 29.28 40.44 -17.23
CA SER A 132 30.69 40.66 -17.52
C SER A 132 31.48 39.89 -16.44
N GLU A 133 32.73 39.60 -16.77
CA GLU A 133 33.87 39.51 -15.85
C GLU A 133 34.10 38.29 -14.94
N GLY A 134 35.18 37.60 -15.31
CA GLY A 134 35.94 36.68 -14.48
C GLY A 134 36.51 37.31 -13.21
N GLY A 135 36.75 36.43 -12.24
CA GLY A 135 37.42 36.74 -10.98
C GLY A 135 38.29 35.58 -10.55
N THR A 136 39.52 35.54 -11.07
CA THR A 136 40.63 34.75 -10.55
C THR A 136 41.03 35.29 -9.19
N ILE A 137 41.00 34.46 -8.14
CA ILE A 137 41.75 34.77 -6.90
C ILE A 137 42.55 33.52 -6.51
N ALA A 138 43.83 33.59 -6.84
CA ALA A 138 44.89 32.84 -6.19
C ALA A 138 45.24 33.54 -4.86
N GLY A 139 45.66 32.77 -3.85
CA GLY A 139 46.28 33.36 -2.65
C GLY A 139 46.09 32.50 -1.41
N GLY A 140 47.10 31.71 -1.06
CA GLY A 140 47.04 30.73 0.02
C GLY A 140 47.30 31.27 1.42
N ALA A 141 47.33 30.33 2.37
CA ALA A 141 48.04 30.44 3.64
C ALA A 141 48.25 29.02 4.18
N ALA A 142 49.48 28.54 4.08
CA ALA A 142 49.96 27.35 4.78
C ALA A 142 49.82 27.58 6.29
N LYS A 143 49.22 26.62 6.99
CA LYS A 143 49.14 26.57 8.45
C LYS A 143 50.09 25.47 8.94
N PRO A 144 50.90 25.72 9.98
CA PRO A 144 51.94 24.80 10.42
C PRO A 144 51.37 23.58 11.14
N ASP A 145 52.01 22.45 10.85
CA ASP A 145 51.86 21.16 11.51
C ASP A 145 52.14 21.27 13.03
N SER A 146 51.18 20.79 13.82
CA SER A 146 51.39 20.45 15.22
C SER A 146 50.63 19.16 15.49
N ASP A 147 51.22 18.07 15.03
CA ASP A 147 50.88 16.70 15.39
C ASP A 147 51.35 16.43 16.83
N ALA A 148 50.45 16.60 17.78
CA ALA A 148 50.50 15.92 19.07
C ALA A 148 49.42 14.82 19.04
N PRO A 149 49.78 13.52 19.16
CA PRO A 149 48.79 12.44 19.15
C PRO A 149 47.97 12.51 20.43
N GLU A 150 46.71 12.96 20.32
CA GLU A 150 45.76 12.86 21.42
C GLU A 150 45.52 11.38 21.76
N PRO A 151 45.50 11.03 23.07
CA PRO A 151 45.19 9.67 23.51
C PRO A 151 43.73 9.35 23.13
N HIS A 152 43.56 8.60 22.05
CA HIS A 152 42.27 8.08 21.60
C HIS A 152 41.60 7.34 22.75
N SER A 153 40.63 7.99 23.39
CA SER A 153 39.69 7.31 24.28
C SER A 153 38.92 6.29 23.44
N PRO A 154 38.79 5.04 23.91
CA PRO A 154 38.02 4.04 23.19
C PRO A 154 36.61 4.59 22.95
N PRO A 155 36.10 4.50 21.70
CA PRO A 155 34.77 5.01 21.39
C PRO A 155 33.76 4.38 22.34
N ALA A 156 32.97 5.24 23.00
CA ALA A 156 31.92 4.77 23.89
C ALA A 156 31.03 3.78 23.12
N PRO A 157 30.69 2.61 23.70
CA PRO A 157 29.83 1.64 23.04
C PRO A 157 28.52 2.32 22.69
N ASP A 158 28.18 2.31 21.40
CA ASP A 158 26.94 2.90 20.90
C ASP A 158 25.77 2.37 21.74
N PRO A 159 24.86 3.25 22.22
CA PRO A 159 23.70 2.83 22.98
C PRO A 159 22.89 1.86 22.13
N GLN A 160 22.98 0.56 22.46
CA GLN A 160 22.22 -0.47 21.79
C GLN A 160 20.74 -0.24 22.08
N VAL A 161 20.05 0.38 21.12
CA VAL A 161 18.60 0.48 21.15
C VAL A 161 18.07 -0.95 21.15
N PRO A 162 17.32 -1.39 22.17
CA PRO A 162 16.79 -2.75 22.20
C PRO A 162 15.77 -2.91 21.08
N THR A 163 16.22 -3.38 19.90
CA THR A 163 15.36 -3.68 18.75
C THR A 163 14.61 -4.98 19.00
N THR A 164 13.73 -4.97 20.00
CA THR A 164 12.85 -6.11 20.27
C THR A 164 11.73 -6.07 19.24
N ARG A 165 11.65 -7.10 18.39
CA ARG A 165 10.59 -7.20 17.39
C ARG A 165 9.20 -7.07 18.02
N PRO A 166 8.24 -6.42 17.34
CA PRO A 166 6.90 -6.26 17.84
C PRO A 166 6.22 -7.61 18.09
N ARG A 167 5.62 -7.75 19.27
CA ARG A 167 4.87 -8.95 19.67
C ARG A 167 3.39 -8.75 19.37
N CYS A 168 2.76 -9.77 18.78
CA CYS A 168 1.32 -9.75 18.51
C CYS A 168 0.53 -9.72 19.83
N PRO A 169 -0.48 -8.84 19.99
CA PRO A 169 -1.31 -8.81 21.19
C PRO A 169 -2.24 -10.03 21.26
N ASP A 170 -2.32 -10.68 22.43
CA ASP A 170 -3.09 -11.93 22.62
C ASP A 170 -4.60 -11.72 22.40
N LYS A 171 -5.10 -10.50 22.60
CA LYS A 171 -6.50 -10.12 22.43
C LYS A 171 -6.87 -9.72 21.00
N ALA A 172 -5.92 -9.72 20.07
CA ALA A 172 -6.16 -9.30 18.70
C ALA A 172 -7.07 -10.30 17.97
N ALA A 173 -7.82 -9.81 16.98
CA ALA A 173 -8.67 -10.68 16.17
C ALA A 173 -7.83 -11.71 15.38
N VAL A 174 -8.40 -12.89 15.13
CA VAL A 174 -7.70 -14.01 14.44
C VAL A 174 -7.12 -13.59 13.08
N TRP A 175 -7.85 -12.76 12.33
CA TRP A 175 -7.37 -12.25 11.04
C TRP A 175 -6.09 -11.41 11.19
N PHE A 176 -6.00 -10.62 12.27
CA PHE A 176 -4.87 -9.76 12.56
C PHE A 176 -3.67 -10.60 12.99
N GLN A 177 -3.87 -11.55 13.91
CA GLN A 177 -2.82 -12.46 14.36
C GLN A 177 -2.18 -13.21 13.19
N ASN A 178 -3.01 -13.70 12.25
CA ASN A 178 -2.53 -14.38 11.05
C ASN A 178 -1.71 -13.46 10.14
N ALA A 179 -2.15 -12.21 9.96
CA ALA A 179 -1.43 -11.22 9.16
C ALA A 179 -0.11 -10.82 9.82
N HIS A 180 -0.12 -10.50 11.11
CA HIS A 180 1.07 -10.17 11.89
C HIS A 180 2.09 -11.31 11.86
N LYS A 181 1.66 -12.55 12.14
CA LYS A 181 2.53 -13.74 12.06
C LYS A 181 3.18 -13.86 10.68
N LYS A 182 2.45 -13.53 9.61
CA LYS A 182 2.97 -13.56 8.24
C LYS A 182 3.98 -12.45 8.00
N PHE A 183 3.69 -11.20 8.39
CA PHE A 183 4.59 -10.07 8.18
C PHE A 183 5.89 -10.19 9.00
N MET A 184 5.81 -10.76 10.20
CA MET A 184 6.97 -10.96 11.08
C MET A 184 7.75 -12.26 10.82
N ALA A 185 7.32 -13.09 9.86
CA ALA A 185 7.98 -14.36 9.55
C ALA A 185 9.38 -14.16 8.94
N VAL A 186 9.65 -12.98 8.38
CA VAL A 186 10.88 -12.63 7.70
C VAL A 186 11.43 -11.33 8.27
N ASP A 187 12.75 -11.26 8.47
CA ASP A 187 13.42 -9.99 8.78
C ASP A 187 13.49 -9.12 7.53
N LEU A 188 12.80 -7.99 7.54
CA LEU A 188 12.91 -6.95 6.52
C LEU A 188 13.60 -5.70 7.07
N GLY A 189 14.14 -5.75 8.30
CA GLY A 189 14.84 -4.65 8.95
C GLY A 189 13.95 -3.81 9.89
N PRO A 190 14.60 -2.96 10.70
CA PRO A 190 13.94 -2.20 11.77
C PRO A 190 12.91 -1.18 11.27
N ASP A 191 13.12 -0.59 10.09
CA ASP A 191 12.19 0.37 9.51
C ASP A 191 10.84 -0.30 9.18
N PHE A 192 10.87 -1.55 8.67
CA PHE A 192 9.65 -2.31 8.43
C PHE A 192 8.99 -2.78 9.73
N ASP A 193 9.77 -3.15 10.75
CA ASP A 193 9.24 -3.46 12.09
C ASP A 193 8.53 -2.25 12.71
N ALA A 194 9.04 -1.04 12.47
CA ALA A 194 8.39 0.20 12.88
C ALA A 194 7.04 0.41 12.15
N VAL A 195 6.98 0.12 10.84
CA VAL A 195 5.72 0.12 10.08
C VAL A 195 4.70 -0.86 10.66
N VAL A 196 5.11 -2.10 10.97
CA VAL A 196 4.21 -3.11 11.57
C VAL A 196 3.74 -2.66 12.96
N THR A 197 4.61 -2.04 13.75
CA THR A 197 4.28 -1.47 15.06
C THR A 197 3.26 -0.33 14.95
N ALA A 198 3.44 0.59 14.01
CA ALA A 198 2.49 1.67 13.76
C ALA A 198 1.13 1.12 13.30
N TRP A 199 1.12 0.14 12.39
CA TRP A 199 -0.10 -0.56 11.97
C TRP A 199 -0.81 -1.25 13.14
N MET A 200 -0.08 -1.93 14.04
CA MET A 200 -0.65 -2.53 15.24
C MET A 200 -1.41 -1.51 16.10
N ARG A 201 -0.86 -0.30 16.25
CA ARG A 201 -1.50 0.77 17.03
C ARG A 201 -2.77 1.29 16.35
N VAL A 202 -2.77 1.44 15.03
CA VAL A 202 -3.97 1.77 14.26
C VAL A 202 -5.08 0.74 14.52
N GLU A 203 -4.75 -0.55 14.43
CA GLU A 203 -5.75 -1.62 14.59
C GLU A 203 -6.20 -1.78 16.05
N ASP A 204 -5.31 -1.64 17.03
CA ASP A 204 -5.65 -1.68 18.47
C ASP A 204 -6.62 -0.54 18.84
N ALA A 205 -6.41 0.66 18.29
CA ALA A 205 -7.31 1.78 18.52
C ALA A 205 -8.73 1.52 17.99
N SER A 206 -8.86 0.74 16.90
CA SER A 206 -10.14 0.24 16.38
C SER A 206 -10.67 -1.02 17.09
N ARG A 207 -9.95 -1.51 18.11
CA ARG A 207 -10.20 -2.80 18.79
C ARG A 207 -10.24 -3.98 17.83
N TYR A 208 -9.43 -3.93 16.77
CA TYR A 208 -9.36 -4.94 15.72
C TYR A 208 -10.71 -5.21 15.04
N ALA A 209 -11.58 -4.21 14.98
CA ALA A 209 -12.87 -4.32 14.32
C ALA A 209 -12.66 -4.67 12.82
N ALA A 210 -13.50 -5.55 12.29
CA ALA A 210 -13.53 -5.78 10.86
C ALA A 210 -14.28 -4.60 10.22
N GLY A 211 -13.55 -3.63 9.67
CA GLY A 211 -14.16 -2.56 8.89
C GLY A 211 -14.80 -3.10 7.61
N ASP A 212 -16.02 -2.64 7.31
CA ASP A 212 -16.72 -2.99 6.07
C ASP A 212 -16.14 -2.24 4.86
N GLU A 213 -15.59 -1.05 5.10
CA GLU A 213 -15.04 -0.18 4.07
C GLU A 213 -13.53 -0.39 3.93
N GLY A 214 -13.08 -0.68 2.70
CA GLY A 214 -11.67 -0.80 2.38
C GLY A 214 -11.05 0.52 1.90
N ILE A 215 -9.72 0.55 1.90
CA ILE A 215 -8.98 1.58 1.14
C ILE A 215 -9.28 1.46 -0.36
N SER A 216 -9.15 2.57 -1.09
CA SER A 216 -9.41 2.62 -2.53
C SER A 216 -8.63 1.54 -3.30
N SER A 217 -9.26 0.98 -4.33
CA SER A 217 -8.64 0.05 -5.27
C SER A 217 -8.00 0.74 -6.47
N ASN A 218 -8.17 2.05 -6.62
CA ASN A 218 -7.65 2.80 -7.77
C ASN A 218 -6.12 2.67 -7.83
N HIS A 219 -5.60 2.24 -8.98
CA HIS A 219 -4.16 2.03 -9.22
C HIS A 219 -3.46 1.04 -8.28
N ARG A 220 -4.20 0.25 -7.49
CA ARG A 220 -3.62 -0.75 -6.58
C ARG A 220 -2.71 -1.73 -7.34
N PRO A 221 -1.47 -2.00 -6.86
CA PRO A 221 -0.58 -2.98 -7.49
C PRO A 221 -1.24 -4.35 -7.65
N ALA A 222 -1.01 -4.99 -8.80
CA ALA A 222 -1.65 -6.26 -9.17
C ALA A 222 -1.37 -7.39 -8.15
N ALA A 223 -0.19 -7.37 -7.52
CA ALA A 223 0.19 -8.29 -6.45
C ALA A 223 -0.80 -8.23 -5.27
N VAL A 224 -1.11 -7.02 -4.78
CA VAL A 224 -2.03 -6.80 -3.65
C VAL A 224 -3.45 -7.22 -4.02
N THR A 225 -3.91 -6.86 -5.22
CA THR A 225 -5.21 -7.28 -5.74
C THR A 225 -5.33 -8.80 -5.80
N THR A 226 -4.30 -9.48 -6.31
CA THR A 226 -4.24 -10.94 -6.38
C THR A 226 -4.26 -11.57 -4.98
N TRP A 227 -3.52 -11.01 -4.04
CA TRP A 227 -3.49 -11.48 -2.65
C TRP A 227 -4.85 -11.37 -1.96
N ILE A 228 -5.53 -10.23 -2.10
CA ILE A 228 -6.89 -10.02 -1.55
C ILE A 228 -7.86 -11.02 -2.19
N ARG A 229 -7.84 -11.17 -3.51
CA ARG A 229 -8.70 -12.12 -4.25
C ARG A 229 -8.49 -13.57 -3.80
N ARG A 230 -7.25 -13.94 -3.45
CA ARG A 230 -6.89 -15.26 -2.91
C ARG A 230 -7.09 -15.37 -1.39
N LYS A 231 -7.95 -14.54 -0.81
CA LYS A 231 -8.27 -14.53 0.63
C LYS A 231 -7.03 -14.39 1.51
N ARG A 232 -5.99 -13.70 1.03
CA ARG A 232 -4.76 -13.37 1.76
C ARG A 232 -3.91 -14.59 2.17
N THR A 233 -4.11 -15.73 1.51
CA THR A 233 -3.46 -17.00 1.87
C THR A 233 -2.04 -17.12 1.32
N LYS A 234 -1.89 -16.97 0.00
CA LYS A 234 -0.63 -17.13 -0.74
C LYS A 234 -0.01 -15.77 -1.09
N ILE A 235 1.28 -15.63 -0.81
CA ILE A 235 2.08 -14.46 -1.18
C ILE A 235 2.12 -14.37 -2.73
N PRO A 236 1.76 -13.23 -3.33
CA PRO A 236 1.82 -13.04 -4.77
C PRO A 236 3.27 -12.88 -5.25
N SER A 237 3.55 -13.26 -6.50
CA SER A 237 4.83 -12.94 -7.15
C SER A 237 4.81 -11.50 -7.67
N ILE A 238 5.94 -10.81 -7.59
CA ILE A 238 6.20 -9.51 -8.23
C ILE A 238 7.14 -9.78 -9.41
N PRO A 239 6.62 -9.87 -10.64
CA PRO A 239 7.42 -10.24 -11.80
C PRO A 239 8.45 -9.16 -12.17
N ASP A 240 8.03 -7.90 -12.08
CA ASP A 240 8.86 -6.74 -12.41
C ASP A 240 9.08 -5.92 -11.14
N THR A 241 10.32 -5.98 -10.64
CA THR A 241 10.71 -5.28 -9.41
C THR A 241 11.07 -3.81 -9.68
N ASP A 242 11.42 -3.47 -10.92
CA ASP A 242 11.77 -2.11 -11.33
C ASP A 242 10.52 -1.26 -11.55
N ALA A 243 9.45 -1.84 -12.10
CA ALA A 243 8.17 -1.15 -12.26
C ALA A 243 7.31 -1.10 -10.99
N TYR A 244 7.59 -1.93 -9.99
CA TYR A 244 6.81 -1.99 -8.75
C TYR A 244 6.81 -0.68 -7.95
N PRO A 245 7.95 0.02 -7.73
CA PRO A 245 7.95 1.31 -7.05
C PRO A 245 6.97 2.31 -7.65
N MET A 246 6.97 2.47 -8.99
CA MET A 246 6.06 3.38 -9.69
C MET A 246 4.58 2.99 -9.53
N GLN A 247 4.27 1.69 -9.59
CA GLN A 247 2.90 1.21 -9.36
C GLN A 247 2.43 1.48 -7.93
N TRP A 248 3.32 1.27 -6.96
CA TRP A 248 3.03 1.54 -5.56
C TRP A 248 2.84 3.04 -5.32
N GLU A 249 3.75 3.88 -5.82
CA GLU A 249 3.69 5.34 -5.71
C GLU A 249 2.39 5.88 -6.30
N LYS A 250 2.02 5.41 -7.50
CA LYS A 250 0.76 5.81 -8.15
C LYS A 250 -0.46 5.48 -7.29
N TRP A 251 -0.49 4.31 -6.66
CA TRP A 251 -1.55 3.96 -5.71
C TRP A 251 -1.49 4.83 -4.45
N TRP A 252 -0.30 4.99 -3.87
CA TRP A 252 -0.07 5.72 -2.64
C TRP A 252 -0.52 7.18 -2.75
N THR A 253 -0.26 7.83 -3.90
CA THR A 253 -0.72 9.18 -4.22
C THR A 253 -2.25 9.29 -4.18
N THR A 254 -3.00 8.30 -4.66
CA THR A 254 -4.48 8.33 -4.59
C THR A 254 -5.05 8.21 -3.18
N LEU A 255 -4.23 7.73 -2.24
CA LEU A 255 -4.64 7.55 -0.85
C LEU A 255 -4.26 8.76 0.00
N GLN A 256 -3.38 9.63 -0.49
CA GLN A 256 -2.92 10.76 0.31
C GLN A 256 -4.06 11.72 0.61
N PRO A 257 -4.15 12.19 1.86
CA PRO A 257 -5.11 13.22 2.19
C PRO A 257 -4.68 14.53 1.53
N GLU A 258 -5.66 15.37 1.19
CA GLU A 258 -5.46 16.62 0.44
C GLU A 258 -4.40 17.53 1.06
N TRP A 259 -4.38 17.62 2.39
CA TRP A 259 -3.40 18.44 3.13
C TRP A 259 -1.95 18.00 2.92
N ARG A 260 -1.72 16.72 2.60
CA ARG A 260 -0.37 16.22 2.36
C ARG A 260 0.12 16.55 0.96
N VAL A 261 -0.81 16.67 0.02
CA VAL A 261 -0.57 17.00 -1.39
C VAL A 261 -0.46 18.52 -1.59
N ALA A 262 -1.25 19.31 -0.86
CA ALA A 262 -1.26 20.77 -1.01
C ALA A 262 0.03 21.44 -0.51
N ASP A 263 0.68 20.88 0.51
CA ASP A 263 1.86 21.47 1.16
C ASP A 263 3.17 21.27 0.36
N THR A 264 3.13 20.63 -0.80
CA THR A 264 4.32 20.37 -1.63
C THR A 264 4.60 21.57 -2.54
N VAL A 265 5.14 22.64 -1.96
CA VAL A 265 5.66 23.79 -2.72
C VAL A 265 6.83 23.30 -3.58
N GLY A 266 6.64 23.22 -4.90
CA GLY A 266 7.68 22.76 -5.83
C GLY A 266 7.45 21.35 -6.43
N GLY A 267 6.34 20.68 -6.12
CA GLY A 267 5.82 19.59 -6.94
C GLY A 267 6.51 18.22 -6.86
N ALA A 268 7.44 17.99 -5.92
CA ALA A 268 8.05 16.68 -5.71
C ALA A 268 8.06 16.30 -4.22
N GLY A 269 7.37 15.21 -3.89
CA GLY A 269 7.36 14.60 -2.55
C GLY A 269 6.02 14.73 -1.82
N TRP A 270 5.95 14.19 -0.59
CA TRP A 270 4.80 14.33 0.30
C TRP A 270 5.23 15.02 1.59
N SER A 271 4.51 16.05 2.01
CA SER A 271 4.83 16.80 3.23
C SER A 271 4.81 15.89 4.48
N ARG A 272 5.78 16.11 5.37
CA ARG A 272 5.92 15.47 6.69
C ARG A 272 5.82 16.47 7.85
N VAL A 273 5.19 17.62 7.62
CA VAL A 273 5.33 18.78 8.51
C VAL A 273 4.60 18.62 9.84
N GLU A 274 3.38 18.06 9.88
CA GLU A 274 2.70 17.74 11.15
C GLU A 274 1.41 16.93 10.93
N TYR A 275 1.14 15.94 11.79
CA TYR A 275 -0.08 15.13 11.70
C TYR A 275 -1.32 15.92 12.09
N GLY A 276 -2.29 16.04 11.19
CA GLY A 276 -3.66 16.41 11.57
C GLY A 276 -3.82 17.78 12.26
N ALA A 277 -2.81 18.66 12.23
CA ALA A 277 -2.91 20.02 12.72
C ALA A 277 -4.13 20.70 12.07
N GLY A 278 -5.10 21.10 12.88
CA GLY A 278 -6.32 21.78 12.42
C GLY A 278 -7.52 20.89 12.08
N GLY A 279 -7.58 19.62 12.50
CA GLY A 279 -8.78 18.78 12.32
C GLY A 279 -9.00 18.31 10.87
N ARG A 280 -7.91 18.21 10.11
CA ARG A 280 -7.95 17.84 8.69
C ARG A 280 -8.31 16.35 8.51
N GLU A 281 -9.13 16.05 7.50
CA GLU A 281 -9.62 14.70 7.25
C GLU A 281 -8.47 13.80 6.71
N TRP A 282 -8.35 12.56 7.23
CA TRP A 282 -7.39 11.55 6.74
C TRP A 282 -7.82 10.88 5.42
N GLY A 283 -9.00 11.25 4.91
CA GLY A 283 -9.50 10.81 3.62
C GLY A 283 -9.56 9.28 3.49
N PRO A 284 -9.11 8.71 2.35
CA PRO A 284 -9.17 7.28 2.09
C PRO A 284 -8.36 6.41 3.05
N LEU A 285 -7.42 6.98 3.80
CA LEU A 285 -6.59 6.25 4.77
C LEU A 285 -7.29 6.01 6.11
N TYR A 286 -8.43 6.67 6.35
CA TYR A 286 -9.23 6.46 7.56
C TYR A 286 -10.04 5.15 7.50
N ARG A 287 -9.33 4.03 7.38
CA ARG A 287 -9.87 2.68 7.21
C ARG A 287 -9.07 1.70 8.06
N TRP A 288 -9.76 0.92 8.88
CA TRP A 288 -9.18 -0.13 9.72
C TRP A 288 -9.62 -1.52 9.27
N GLY A 289 -9.08 -2.55 9.91
CA GLY A 289 -9.43 -3.94 9.66
C GLY A 289 -8.74 -4.54 8.43
N PRO A 290 -9.21 -5.73 7.99
CA PRO A 290 -8.54 -6.50 6.94
C PRO A 290 -8.44 -5.81 5.57
N ASN A 291 -9.28 -4.82 5.34
CA ASN A 291 -9.34 -4.04 4.09
C ASN A 291 -8.69 -2.66 4.21
N GLY A 292 -8.19 -2.30 5.40
CA GLY A 292 -7.54 -1.04 5.71
C GLY A 292 -6.03 -1.05 5.50
N ALA A 293 -5.31 -0.51 6.47
CA ALA A 293 -3.85 -0.38 6.49
C ALA A 293 -3.09 -1.72 6.30
N GLN A 294 -3.69 -2.86 6.65
CA GLN A 294 -3.12 -4.19 6.39
C GLN A 294 -2.71 -4.37 4.91
N ASN A 295 -3.49 -3.83 3.97
CA ASN A 295 -3.19 -3.95 2.55
C ASN A 295 -1.96 -3.14 2.12
N LEU A 296 -1.65 -2.04 2.82
CA LEU A 296 -0.45 -1.24 2.60
C LEU A 296 0.78 -1.98 3.13
N VAL A 297 0.71 -2.46 4.37
CA VAL A 297 1.79 -3.25 4.99
C VAL A 297 2.09 -4.50 4.14
N ALA A 298 1.05 -5.16 3.62
CA ALA A 298 1.21 -6.30 2.74
C ALA A 298 1.95 -5.96 1.43
N ALA A 299 1.68 -4.80 0.83
CA ALA A 299 2.38 -4.36 -0.38
C ALA A 299 3.90 -4.25 -0.15
N PHE A 300 4.29 -3.62 0.96
CA PHE A 300 5.69 -3.49 1.35
C PHE A 300 6.34 -4.82 1.73
N TYR A 301 5.60 -5.70 2.41
CA TYR A 301 6.06 -7.05 2.71
C TYR A 301 6.39 -7.81 1.43
N PHE A 302 5.51 -7.78 0.42
CA PHE A 302 5.76 -8.45 -0.86
C PHE A 302 6.99 -7.88 -1.59
N TRP A 303 7.10 -6.56 -1.60
CA TRP A 303 8.22 -5.87 -2.22
C TRP A 303 9.54 -6.19 -1.52
N GLY A 304 9.59 -6.11 -0.19
CA GLY A 304 10.77 -6.44 0.60
C GLY A 304 11.21 -7.89 0.43
N LEU A 305 10.26 -8.84 0.39
CA LEU A 305 10.58 -10.24 0.09
C LEU A 305 11.26 -10.40 -1.27
N ARG A 306 10.74 -9.74 -2.31
CA ARG A 306 11.30 -9.82 -3.66
C ARG A 306 12.70 -9.22 -3.71
N LEU A 307 12.94 -8.11 -3.01
CA LEU A 307 14.25 -7.47 -2.96
C LEU A 307 15.30 -8.37 -2.29
N ARG A 308 14.93 -9.12 -1.24
CA ARG A 308 15.86 -10.07 -0.60
C ARG A 308 16.39 -11.16 -1.53
N GLU A 309 15.64 -11.52 -2.56
CA GLU A 309 16.05 -12.55 -3.53
C GLU A 309 17.04 -12.01 -4.56
N SER A 310 16.80 -10.80 -5.05
CA SER A 310 17.63 -10.16 -6.08
C SER A 310 17.35 -8.66 -6.11
N SER A 311 18.17 -7.87 -5.42
CA SER A 311 18.06 -6.41 -5.44
C SER A 311 19.38 -5.72 -5.67
N THR A 312 19.32 -4.57 -6.33
CA THR A 312 20.40 -3.59 -6.33
C THR A 312 20.31 -2.67 -5.11
N SER A 313 21.42 -2.03 -4.74
CA SER A 313 21.43 -1.05 -3.64
C SER A 313 20.43 0.09 -3.85
N ASN A 314 20.22 0.51 -5.11
CA ASN A 314 19.26 1.56 -5.45
C ASN A 314 17.81 1.13 -5.17
N GLN A 315 17.44 -0.11 -5.51
CA GLN A 315 16.10 -0.61 -5.23
C GLN A 315 15.84 -0.73 -3.72
N ILE A 316 16.85 -1.12 -2.93
CA ILE A 316 16.78 -1.15 -1.46
C ILE A 316 16.56 0.28 -0.91
N ALA A 317 17.31 1.27 -1.42
CA ALA A 317 17.16 2.66 -1.00
C ALA A 317 15.74 3.20 -1.26
N VAL A 318 15.21 2.98 -2.47
CA VAL A 318 13.85 3.39 -2.84
C VAL A 318 12.80 2.71 -1.96
N TRP A 319 12.99 1.42 -1.65
CA TRP A 319 12.09 0.70 -0.75
C TRP A 319 12.15 1.26 0.68
N ASN A 320 13.34 1.55 1.22
CA ASN A 320 13.50 2.13 2.55
C ASN A 320 12.83 3.49 2.67
N GLU A 321 13.01 4.38 1.68
CA GLU A 321 12.35 5.70 1.68
C GLU A 321 10.82 5.57 1.71
N ALA A 322 10.28 4.65 0.92
CA ALA A 322 8.85 4.37 0.87
C ALA A 322 8.33 3.72 2.19
N VAL A 323 9.12 2.82 2.81
CA VAL A 323 8.81 2.23 4.13
C VAL A 323 8.76 3.30 5.20
N GLN A 324 9.74 4.20 5.24
CA GLN A 324 9.76 5.32 6.18
C GLN A 324 8.57 6.25 5.97
N ASP A 325 8.17 6.48 4.72
CA ASP A 325 7.00 7.29 4.40
C ASP A 325 5.70 6.67 4.92
N LEU A 326 5.51 5.37 4.68
CA LEU A 326 4.36 4.63 5.20
C LEU A 326 4.37 4.61 6.72
N GLY A 327 5.53 4.37 7.34
CA GLY A 327 5.70 4.34 8.79
C GLY A 327 5.30 5.67 9.41
N TRP A 328 5.78 6.77 8.84
CA TRP A 328 5.39 8.11 9.24
C TRP A 328 3.87 8.30 9.13
N MET A 329 3.23 7.91 8.03
CA MET A 329 1.77 8.06 7.88
C MET A 329 0.96 7.21 8.86
N LEU A 330 1.35 5.96 9.09
CA LEU A 330 0.64 5.09 10.03
C LEU A 330 0.81 5.54 11.48
N GLU A 331 1.97 6.09 11.84
CA GLU A 331 2.22 6.66 13.16
C GLU A 331 1.32 7.89 13.43
N GLY A 332 1.16 8.73 12.41
CA GLY A 332 0.23 9.85 12.46
C GLY A 332 -1.22 9.42 12.61
N LEU A 333 -1.63 8.43 11.83
CA LEU A 333 -2.97 7.88 11.88
C LEU A 333 -3.25 7.21 13.24
N ALA A 334 -2.29 6.47 13.79
CA ALA A 334 -2.39 5.89 15.13
C ALA A 334 -2.53 6.97 16.20
N SER A 335 -1.71 8.01 16.14
CA SER A 335 -1.75 9.15 17.06
C SER A 335 -3.12 9.85 17.00
N PHE A 336 -3.67 10.02 15.80
CA PHE A 336 -5.00 10.57 15.61
C PHE A 336 -6.09 9.74 16.30
N TYR A 337 -6.10 8.41 16.12
CA TYR A 337 -7.09 7.54 16.76
C TYR A 337 -7.01 7.58 18.30
N GLU A 338 -5.79 7.61 18.85
CA GLU A 338 -5.61 7.66 20.31
C GLU A 338 -6.07 9.00 20.92
N LEU A 339 -5.83 10.12 20.24
CA LEU A 339 -6.38 11.42 20.64
C LEU A 339 -7.91 11.40 20.61
N TRP A 340 -8.49 10.82 19.57
CA TRP A 340 -9.94 10.67 19.41
C TRP A 340 -10.58 9.86 20.52
N LYS A 341 -9.96 8.74 20.87
CA LYS A 341 -10.39 7.88 21.98
C LYS A 341 -10.38 8.62 23.31
N LYS A 342 -9.32 9.38 23.60
CA LYS A 342 -9.23 10.21 24.82
C LYS A 342 -10.32 11.29 24.84
N LEU A 343 -10.53 11.98 23.72
CA LEU A 343 -11.56 13.01 23.60
C LEU A 343 -12.97 12.43 23.82
N LEU A 344 -13.26 11.26 23.23
CA LEU A 344 -14.55 10.58 23.40
C LEU A 344 -14.80 10.23 24.88
N VAL A 345 -13.79 9.73 25.60
CA VAL A 345 -13.90 9.41 27.03
C VAL A 345 -14.21 10.67 27.85
N VAL A 346 -13.54 11.78 27.56
CA VAL A 346 -13.81 13.07 28.23
C VAL A 346 -15.24 13.54 27.94
N LEU A 347 -15.67 13.52 26.68
CA LEU A 347 -17.02 13.94 26.30
C LEU A 347 -18.11 13.07 26.93
N LEU A 348 -17.92 11.75 26.96
CA LEU A 348 -18.85 10.82 27.63
C LEU A 348 -18.90 11.07 29.13
N THR A 349 -17.76 11.32 29.77
CA THR A 349 -17.70 11.62 31.20
C THR A 349 -18.46 12.91 31.52
N LEU A 350 -18.24 13.97 30.74
CA LEU A 350 -18.96 15.24 30.89
C LEU A 350 -20.47 15.09 30.66
N TYR A 351 -20.86 14.29 29.67
CA TYR A 351 -22.27 14.00 29.38
C TYR A 351 -22.94 13.27 30.55
N LEU A 352 -22.31 12.23 31.10
CA LEU A 352 -22.84 11.48 32.24
C LEU A 352 -22.93 12.34 33.51
N CYS A 353 -21.93 13.19 33.78
CA CYS A 353 -21.98 14.14 34.89
C CYS A 353 -23.17 15.11 34.75
N SER A 354 -23.46 15.59 33.53
CA SER A 354 -24.60 16.47 33.27
C SER A 354 -25.96 15.79 33.43
N LEU A 355 -26.04 14.47 33.34
CA LEU A 355 -27.30 13.73 33.61
C LEU A 355 -27.54 13.50 35.10
N CYS A 356 -26.50 13.63 35.93
CA CYS A 356 -26.59 13.45 37.38
C CYS A 356 -26.90 14.76 38.14
N THR A 357 -26.73 15.91 37.48
CA THR A 357 -27.06 17.25 37.98
C THR A 357 -28.42 17.69 37.49
#